data_AF-A0A920GPT5-F1
#
_entry.id   AF-A0A920GPT5-F1
#
_cell.length_a   1.000
_cell.length_b   1.000
_cell.length_c   1.000
_cell.angle_alpha   90.00
_cell.angle_beta   90.00
_cell.angle_gamma   90.00
#
_symmetry.space_group_name_H-M   'P 1'
#
loop_
_entity.id
_entity.type
_entity.pdbx_description
1 polymer ?
#
loop_
_entity_poly.entity_id
_entity_poly.type
_entity_poly.pdbx_seq_one_letter_code
_entity_poly.pdbx_strand_id
1 'polypeptide(L)'
;MVAEAIHDESRRKGNFIALNCAAIPSELMEAEIFGFEKGAFTGALKTTIGKFEQADKGTLFLDEIGDMPFGLQTKLLRVLENSVISRVGSNKEIKLDVRIICATHKDLNELVETNVFRKTYCSA
;
A
#
# COMPACT_ATOMS: atom_id res chain seq x y z
N MET A 1 -11.31 -3.55 -15.04
CA MET A 1 -10.34 -4.63 -14.65
C MET A 1 -11.02 -5.64 -13.71
N VAL A 2 -10.49 -6.85 -13.51
CA VAL A 2 -11.13 -7.85 -12.59
C VAL A 2 -11.25 -7.31 -11.16
N ALA A 3 -10.23 -6.60 -10.67
CA ALA A 3 -10.23 -6.00 -9.32
C ALA A 3 -11.31 -4.91 -9.13
N GLU A 4 -11.64 -4.17 -10.18
CA GLU A 4 -12.68 -3.14 -10.19
C GLU A 4 -14.07 -3.77 -10.15
N ALA A 5 -14.29 -4.85 -10.93
CA ALA A 5 -15.53 -5.62 -10.85
C ALA A 5 -15.74 -6.25 -9.45
N ILE A 6 -14.66 -6.71 -8.80
CA ILE A 6 -14.71 -7.19 -7.39
C ILE A 6 -15.08 -6.07 -6.42
N HIS A 7 -14.64 -4.84 -6.70
CA HIS A 7 -14.98 -3.67 -5.89
C HIS A 7 -16.44 -3.28 -6.07
N ASP A 8 -16.93 -3.18 -7.31
CA ASP A 8 -18.31 -2.82 -7.63
C ASP A 8 -19.32 -3.84 -7.08
N GLU A 9 -18.97 -5.12 -7.11
CA GLU A 9 -19.79 -6.17 -6.52
C GLU A 9 -19.66 -6.22 -4.98
N SER A 10 -18.63 -5.56 -4.43
CA SER A 10 -18.52 -5.40 -2.98
C SER A 10 -19.44 -4.29 -2.50
N ARG A 11 -20.07 -4.46 -1.33
CA ARG A 11 -20.89 -3.43 -0.68
C ARG A 11 -20.08 -2.26 -0.10
N ARG A 12 -18.83 -2.06 -0.52
CA ARG A 12 -17.95 -1.02 0.00
C ARG A 12 -18.32 0.31 -0.65
N LYS A 13 -18.27 1.39 0.14
CA LYS A 13 -18.68 2.75 -0.30
C LYS A 13 -17.51 3.69 -0.55
N GLY A 14 -16.30 3.30 -0.16
CA GLY A 14 -15.09 4.07 -0.40
C GLY A 14 -14.55 3.87 -1.81
N ASN A 15 -13.51 4.62 -2.17
CA ASN A 15 -12.98 4.63 -3.53
C ASN A 15 -12.19 3.34 -3.85
N PHE A 16 -12.22 2.93 -5.12
CA PHE A 16 -11.22 2.04 -5.68
C PHE A 16 -9.98 2.83 -6.08
N ILE A 17 -8.84 2.53 -5.46
CA ILE A 17 -7.56 3.17 -5.75
C ILE A 17 -6.61 2.11 -6.30
N ALA A 18 -6.14 2.30 -7.53
CA ALA A 18 -5.10 1.45 -8.11
C ALA A 18 -3.73 2.14 -8.01
N LEU A 19 -2.72 1.39 -7.62
CA LEU A 19 -1.33 1.81 -7.55
C LEU A 19 -0.44 0.75 -8.20
N ASN A 20 0.33 1.17 -9.19
CA ASN A 20 1.33 0.31 -9.82
C ASN A 20 2.69 0.60 -9.17
N CYS A 21 3.22 -0.39 -8.46
CA CYS A 21 4.48 -0.25 -7.73
C CYS A 21 5.68 -0.09 -8.68
N ALA A 22 5.67 -0.73 -9.85
CA ALA A 22 6.74 -0.63 -10.83
C ALA A 22 6.83 0.76 -11.50
N ALA A 23 5.73 1.52 -11.50
CA ALA A 23 5.69 2.86 -12.09
C ALA A 23 6.20 3.98 -11.16
N ILE A 24 6.35 3.71 -9.86
CA ILE A 24 6.71 4.71 -8.86
C ILE A 24 8.16 4.50 -8.41
N PRO A 25 9.02 5.54 -8.43
CA PRO A 25 10.37 5.45 -7.90
C PRO A 25 10.36 5.01 -6.43
N SER A 26 11.23 4.08 -6.05
CA SER A 26 11.29 3.52 -4.69
C SER A 26 11.38 4.57 -3.59
N GLU A 27 12.05 5.70 -3.86
CA GLU A 27 12.20 6.83 -2.93
C GLU A 27 10.88 7.59 -2.68
N LEU A 28 9.98 7.63 -3.66
CA LEU A 28 8.68 8.32 -3.57
C LEU A 28 7.55 7.36 -3.22
N MET A 29 7.76 6.06 -3.36
CA MET A 29 6.75 5.04 -3.11
C MET A 29 6.17 5.13 -1.70
N GLU A 30 7.02 5.38 -0.69
CA GLU A 30 6.56 5.55 0.68
C GLU A 30 5.62 6.75 0.85
N ALA A 31 6.02 7.89 0.30
CA ALA A 31 5.28 9.14 0.37
C ALA A 31 3.94 9.06 -0.38
N GLU A 32 3.88 8.36 -1.51
CA GLU A 32 2.64 8.13 -2.25
C GLU A 32 1.69 7.18 -1.51
N ILE A 33 2.21 6.06 -1.01
CA ILE A 33 1.40 5.03 -0.35
C ILE A 33 0.83 5.54 0.97
N PHE A 34 1.68 6.10 1.84
CA PHE A 34 1.34 6.48 3.21
C PHE A 34 1.01 7.96 3.38
N GLY A 35 1.37 8.82 2.42
CA GLY A 35 1.27 10.25 2.58
C GLY A 35 2.39 10.81 3.44
N PHE A 36 2.49 12.13 3.47
CA PHE A 36 3.52 12.83 4.24
C PHE A 36 2.99 14.14 4.79
N GLU A 37 3.51 14.54 5.95
CA GLU A 37 3.22 15.86 6.51
C GLU A 37 4.18 16.92 5.98
N LYS A 38 3.72 18.17 6.03
CA LYS A 38 4.57 19.33 5.72
C LYS A 38 5.81 19.30 6.61
N GLY A 39 6.99 19.38 5.99
CA GLY A 39 8.27 19.34 6.69
C GLY A 39 8.82 17.94 6.97
N ALA A 40 8.19 16.87 6.47
CA ALA A 40 8.70 15.51 6.63
C ALA A 40 10.05 15.26 5.94
N PHE A 41 10.30 15.92 4.80
CA PHE A 41 11.56 15.87 4.05
C PHE A 41 11.78 17.18 3.26
N THR A 42 12.98 17.38 2.73
CA THR A 42 13.32 18.54 1.89
C THR A 42 12.47 18.54 0.62
N GLY A 43 11.45 19.41 0.56
CA GLY A 43 10.47 19.46 -0.54
C GLY A 43 9.03 19.19 -0.11
N ALA A 44 8.79 18.75 1.13
CA ALA A 44 7.46 18.57 1.70
C ALA A 44 6.79 19.92 2.05
N LEU A 45 6.41 20.69 1.02
CA LEU A 45 5.81 22.03 1.17
C LEU A 45 4.37 22.00 1.70
N LYS A 46 3.65 20.90 1.46
CA LYS A 46 2.27 20.68 1.87
C LYS A 46 2.07 19.27 2.41
N THR A 47 1.10 19.10 3.30
CA THR A 47 0.65 17.79 3.74
C THR A 47 -0.11 17.12 2.59
N THR A 48 0.27 15.88 2.28
CA THR A 48 -0.35 15.08 1.21
C THR A 48 -0.88 13.79 1.82
N ILE A 49 -2.14 13.48 1.52
CA ILE A 49 -2.79 12.24 1.96
C ILE A 49 -2.30 11.06 1.13
N GLY A 50 -2.01 9.95 1.79
CA GLY A 50 -1.56 8.73 1.12
C GLY A 50 -2.68 8.01 0.38
N LYS A 51 -2.30 7.10 -0.51
CA LYS A 51 -3.23 6.24 -1.24
C LYS A 51 -4.02 5.32 -0.32
N PHE A 52 -3.43 4.89 0.81
CA PHE A 52 -4.15 4.15 1.84
C PHE A 52 -5.31 4.95 2.43
N GLU A 53 -5.10 6.23 2.76
CA GLU A 53 -6.17 7.08 3.28
C GLU A 53 -7.22 7.38 2.21
N GLN A 54 -6.80 7.57 0.96
CA GLN A 54 -7.74 7.77 -0.17
C GLN A 54 -8.63 6.55 -0.42
N ALA A 55 -8.13 5.36 -0.10
CA ALA A 55 -8.85 4.09 -0.23
C ALA A 55 -9.66 3.71 1.02
N ASP A 56 -9.75 4.59 2.04
CA ASP A 56 -10.52 4.30 3.26
C ASP A 56 -11.97 3.91 2.94
N LYS A 57 -12.45 2.85 3.59
CA LYS A 57 -13.74 2.17 3.36
C LYS A 57 -13.94 1.65 1.94
N GLY A 58 -12.88 1.60 1.15
CA GLY A 58 -12.86 1.25 -0.26
C GLY A 58 -11.94 0.07 -0.53
N THR A 59 -11.22 0.11 -1.65
CA THR A 59 -10.31 -0.97 -2.05
C THR A 59 -9.04 -0.39 -2.66
N LEU A 60 -7.89 -0.85 -2.17
CA LEU A 60 -6.57 -0.52 -2.69
C LEU A 60 -6.05 -1.69 -3.52
N PHE A 61 -5.87 -1.48 -4.81
CA PHE A 61 -5.24 -2.43 -5.72
C PHE A 61 -3.75 -2.09 -5.87
N LEU A 62 -2.88 -3.02 -5.47
CA LEU A 62 -1.43 -2.94 -5.58
C LEU A 62 -0.98 -3.84 -6.71
N ASP A 63 -0.66 -3.23 -7.84
CA ASP A 63 -0.06 -3.94 -8.98
C ASP A 63 1.46 -3.98 -8.84
N GLU A 64 2.05 -5.06 -9.32
CA GLU A 64 3.50 -5.32 -9.23
C GLU A 64 4.09 -5.22 -7.82
N ILE A 65 3.42 -5.83 -6.83
CA ILE A 65 3.89 -5.79 -5.44
C ILE A 65 5.31 -6.36 -5.26
N GLY A 66 5.80 -7.19 -6.19
CA GLY A 66 7.17 -7.70 -6.22
C GLY A 66 8.25 -6.65 -6.52
N ASP A 67 7.87 -5.43 -6.91
CA ASP A 67 8.78 -4.27 -7.04
C ASP A 67 8.77 -3.38 -5.79
N MET A 68 7.98 -3.74 -4.76
CA MET A 68 7.97 -3.00 -3.51
C MET A 68 9.25 -3.26 -2.68
N PRO A 69 9.96 -2.20 -2.24
CA PRO A 69 11.12 -2.30 -1.36
C PRO A 69 10.81 -3.07 -0.06
N PHE A 70 11.80 -3.84 0.42
CA PHE A 70 11.66 -4.66 1.63
C PHE A 70 11.26 -3.86 2.89
N GLY A 71 11.73 -2.61 3.00
CA GLY A 71 11.33 -1.72 4.09
C GLY A 71 9.83 -1.40 4.09
N LEU A 72 9.24 -1.19 2.90
CA LEU A 72 7.82 -0.89 2.75
C LEU A 72 6.95 -2.12 2.94
N GLN A 73 7.43 -3.29 2.52
CA GLN A 73 6.81 -4.57 2.82
C GLN A 73 6.55 -4.75 4.33
N THR A 74 7.54 -4.42 5.17
CA THR A 74 7.37 -4.53 6.63
C THR A 74 6.30 -3.59 7.17
N LYS A 75 6.18 -2.37 6.61
CA LYS A 75 5.12 -1.42 6.98
C LYS A 75 3.75 -1.91 6.51
N LEU A 76 3.65 -2.39 5.28
CA LEU A 76 2.42 -2.94 4.72
C LEU A 76 1.85 -4.07 5.59
N LEU A 77 2.71 -4.96 6.10
CA LEU A 77 2.31 -6.03 7.02
C LEU A 77 1.66 -5.49 8.29
N ARG A 78 2.22 -4.41 8.88
CA ARG A 78 1.62 -3.77 10.07
C ARG A 78 0.24 -3.18 9.77
N VAL A 79 0.04 -2.65 8.56
CA VAL A 79 -1.27 -2.16 8.11
C VAL A 79 -2.26 -3.30 7.99
N LEU A 80 -1.84 -4.43 7.41
CA LEU A 80 -2.69 -5.62 7.28
C LEU A 80 -3.12 -6.17 8.64
N GLU A 81 -2.21 -6.20 9.62
CA GLU A 81 -2.49 -6.72 10.97
C GLU A 81 -3.34 -5.77 11.82
N ASN A 82 -3.00 -4.47 11.82
CA ASN A 82 -3.58 -3.51 12.77
C ASN A 82 -4.58 -2.56 12.13
N SER A 83 -4.69 -2.55 10.80
CA SER A 83 -5.52 -1.59 10.04
C SER A 83 -5.20 -0.13 10.41
N VAL A 84 -3.92 0.14 10.67
CA VAL A 84 -3.40 1.45 11.08
C VAL A 84 -2.23 1.82 10.19
N ILE A 85 -2.20 3.08 9.76
CA ILE A 85 -1.04 3.68 9.08
C ILE A 85 -0.50 4.87 9.87
N SER A 86 0.72 5.28 9.53
CA SER A 86 1.29 6.57 9.92
C SER A 86 1.87 7.27 8.70
N ARG A 87 1.67 8.59 8.61
CA ARG A 87 2.25 9.41 7.54
C ARG A 87 3.75 9.55 7.72
N VAL A 88 4.48 9.73 6.64
CA VAL A 88 5.90 10.06 6.70
C VAL A 88 6.08 11.39 7.44
N GLY A 89 6.94 11.40 8.46
CA GLY A 89 7.18 12.55 9.33
C GLY A 89 6.14 12.77 10.44
N SER A 90 5.15 11.88 10.59
CA SER A 90 4.15 11.95 11.66
C SER A 90 4.10 10.66 12.46
N ASN A 91 4.03 10.79 13.79
CA ASN A 91 3.79 9.64 14.69
C ASN A 91 2.29 9.42 14.95
N LYS A 92 1.41 10.15 14.25
CA LYS A 92 -0.03 9.99 14.40
C LYS A 92 -0.49 8.73 13.69
N GLU A 93 -1.05 7.82 14.47
CA GLU A 93 -1.71 6.63 13.97
C GLU A 93 -3.10 6.98 13.41
N ILE A 94 -3.38 6.48 12.20
CA ILE A 94 -4.65 6.67 11.50
C ILE A 94 -5.22 5.28 11.25
N LYS A 95 -6.36 4.99 11.90
CA LYS A 95 -7.13 3.76 11.64
C LYS A 95 -7.87 3.90 10.32
N LEU A 96 -7.80 2.86 9.51
CA LEU A 96 -8.41 2.78 8.19
C LEU A 96 -9.14 1.46 8.04
N ASP A 97 -10.17 1.42 7.18
CA ASP A 97 -10.82 0.18 6.78
C ASP A 97 -10.67 -0.01 5.26
N VAL A 98 -9.56 -0.61 4.84
CA VAL A 98 -9.21 -0.75 3.42
C VAL A 98 -9.14 -2.23 3.07
N ARG A 99 -9.82 -2.62 1.97
CA ARG A 99 -9.59 -3.92 1.36
C ARG A 99 -8.38 -3.82 0.44
N ILE A 100 -7.38 -4.66 0.63
CA ILE A 100 -6.18 -4.66 -0.22
C ILE A 100 -6.28 -5.83 -1.20
N ILE A 101 -6.02 -5.57 -2.48
CA ILE A 101 -5.91 -6.57 -3.53
C ILE A 101 -4.53 -6.40 -4.15
N CYS A 102 -3.75 -7.46 -4.24
CA CYS A 102 -2.40 -7.39 -4.81
C CYS A 102 -2.31 -8.22 -6.09
N ALA A 103 -1.51 -7.75 -7.05
CA ALA A 103 -1.10 -8.48 -8.24
C ALA A 103 0.42 -8.33 -8.44
N THR A 104 1.03 -9.31 -9.10
CA THR A 104 2.46 -9.31 -9.46
C THR A 104 2.69 -10.28 -10.61
N HIS A 105 3.53 -9.91 -11.58
CA HIS A 105 4.00 -10.85 -12.62
C HIS A 105 5.13 -11.76 -12.13
N LYS A 106 5.80 -11.40 -11.03
CA LYS A 106 6.90 -12.19 -10.45
C LYS A 106 6.36 -13.36 -9.63
N ASP A 107 7.03 -14.51 -9.72
CA ASP A 107 6.67 -15.67 -8.91
C ASP A 107 6.96 -15.40 -7.44
N LEU A 108 5.89 -15.26 -6.67
CA LEU A 108 5.95 -14.99 -5.23
C LEU A 108 6.66 -16.12 -4.48
N ASN A 109 6.63 -17.36 -4.97
CA ASN A 109 7.30 -18.48 -4.32
C ASN A 109 8.82 -18.37 -4.46
N GLU A 110 9.33 -18.07 -5.67
CA GLU A 110 10.76 -17.83 -5.88
C GLU A 110 11.26 -16.61 -5.09
N LEU A 111 10.46 -15.54 -5.03
CA LEU A 111 10.81 -14.33 -4.27
C LEU A 111 10.86 -14.57 -2.75
N VAL A 112 10.03 -15.50 -2.26
CA VAL A 112 10.07 -15.95 -0.86
C VAL A 112 11.29 -16.83 -0.59
N GLU A 113 11.63 -17.74 -1.51
CA GLU A 113 12.83 -18.58 -1.40
C GLU A 113 14.12 -17.77 -1.45
N THR A 114 14.15 -16.68 -2.22
CA THR A 114 15.29 -15.77 -2.33
C THR A 114 15.34 -14.70 -1.23
N ASN A 115 14.42 -14.74 -0.24
CA ASN A 115 14.34 -13.80 0.88
C ASN A 115 14.06 -12.33 0.48
N VAL A 116 13.66 -12.11 -0.78
CA VAL A 116 13.32 -10.79 -1.34
C VAL A 116 11.88 -10.39 -0.97
N PHE A 117 11.04 -11.38 -0.64
CA PHE A 117 9.65 -11.20 -0.24
C PHE A 117 9.34 -12.04 1.01
N ARG A 118 8.63 -11.46 1.99
CA ARG A 118 8.29 -12.21 3.22
C ARG A 118 7.19 -13.25 2.96
N LYS A 119 7.37 -14.48 3.43
CA LYS A 119 6.38 -15.57 3.35
C LYS A 119 5.01 -15.25 3.97
N THR A 120 4.93 -14.22 4.82
CA THR A 120 3.74 -13.86 5.63
C THR A 120 2.56 -13.30 4.82
N TYR A 121 2.71 -12.99 3.53
CA TYR A 121 1.61 -12.48 2.70
C TYR A 121 0.62 -13.55 2.23
N CYS A 122 0.95 -14.84 2.38
CA CYS A 122 0.15 -15.94 1.86
C CYS A 122 -0.28 -16.86 3.00
N SER A 123 -1.39 -16.52 3.63
CA SER A 123 -2.20 -17.50 4.37
C SER A 123 -3.51 -17.70 3.59
N ALA A 124 -3.51 -18.77 2.79
CA ALA A 124 -4.62 -19.57 2.25
C ALA A 124 -5.84 -18.84 1.68
#